data_AF-A0A317IG72-F1
#
_entry.id   AF-A0A317IG72-F1
#
_cell.length_a   1.000
_cell.length_b   1.000
_cell.length_c   1.000
_cell.angle_alpha   90.00
_cell.angle_beta   90.00
_cell.angle_gamma   90.00
#
_symmetry.space_group_name_H-M   'P 1'
#
loop_
_entity.id
_entity.type
_entity.pdbx_description
1 polymer ?
#
loop_
_entity_poly.entity_id
_entity_poly.type
_entity_poly.pdbx_seq_one_letter_code
_entity_poly.pdbx_strand_id
1 'polypeptide(L)'
;MSADQPRRHQLNGIDLASLDPTSQCELAKELLKEDGSQANEELAFQLYQFAAEAGLSAAQYNLADMYLRGAGTAKDVGQARHWFEKAAEQGDVDALFNLGLIYSVGDGVEQDVVRAVGYFRQAAEGGLPRAQYELACAYQTGRGVPLDLDEAKKWFSKAADQGVSRARSGK
;
A
#
# COMPACT_ATOMS: atom_id res chain seq x y z
N MET A 1 41.63 7.61 -14.34
CA MET A 1 40.50 6.80 -14.84
C MET A 1 39.29 7.16 -13.97
N SER A 2 38.57 8.20 -14.36
CA SER A 2 37.42 8.70 -13.59
C SER A 2 36.22 7.84 -13.97
N ALA A 3 35.64 7.15 -13.00
CA ALA A 3 34.38 6.45 -13.18
C ALA A 3 33.29 7.50 -13.43
N ASP A 4 32.83 7.58 -14.67
CA ASP A 4 31.60 8.25 -15.05
C ASP A 4 30.45 7.47 -14.39
N GLN A 5 30.05 7.88 -13.19
CA GLN A 5 28.82 7.38 -12.56
C GLN A 5 27.67 7.92 -13.41
N PRO A 6 26.86 7.04 -14.02
CA PRO A 6 25.87 7.47 -14.99
C PRO A 6 24.83 8.34 -14.28
N ARG A 7 24.32 9.33 -15.01
CA ARG A 7 23.26 10.31 -14.68
C ARG A 7 21.91 9.66 -14.29
N ARG A 8 21.90 8.61 -13.48
CA ARG A 8 20.70 7.84 -13.12
C ARG A 8 19.81 8.60 -12.13
N HIS A 9 20.38 9.54 -11.38
CA HIS A 9 19.68 10.32 -10.36
C HIS A 9 19.51 11.80 -10.73
N GLN A 10 19.58 12.17 -12.01
CA GLN A 10 19.42 13.57 -12.44
C GLN A 10 18.25 13.77 -13.40
N LEU A 11 17.31 14.65 -13.03
CA LEU A 11 16.30 15.20 -13.95
C LEU A 11 16.65 16.64 -14.30
N ASN A 12 16.89 16.94 -15.58
CA ASN A 12 17.24 18.29 -16.05
C ASN A 12 18.41 18.96 -15.27
N GLY A 13 19.35 18.16 -14.77
CA GLY A 13 20.50 18.62 -13.98
C GLY A 13 20.25 18.79 -12.47
N ILE A 14 19.04 18.48 -12.00
CA ILE A 14 18.70 18.44 -10.57
C ILE A 14 19.06 17.07 -10.02
N ASP A 15 19.88 17.01 -8.97
CA ASP A 15 20.14 15.78 -8.22
C ASP A 15 18.93 15.41 -7.37
N LEU A 16 18.25 14.33 -7.73
CA LEU A 16 17.02 13.86 -7.08
C LEU A 16 17.25 13.49 -5.61
N ALA A 17 18.45 13.04 -5.27
CA ALA A 17 18.80 12.69 -3.89
C ALA A 17 19.01 13.93 -3.00
N SER A 18 19.22 15.12 -3.60
CA SER A 18 19.42 16.37 -2.86
C SER A 18 18.13 17.08 -2.46
N LEU A 19 16.99 16.65 -3.02
CA LEU A 19 15.67 17.14 -2.63
C LEU A 19 15.30 16.65 -1.24
N ASP A 20 14.56 17.46 -0.48
CA ASP A 20 13.99 16.96 0.78
C ASP A 20 12.96 15.84 0.52
N PRO A 21 12.75 14.91 1.47
CA PRO A 21 11.89 13.76 1.26
C PRO A 21 10.44 14.09 0.85
N THR A 22 9.91 15.25 1.27
CA THR A 22 8.55 15.67 0.89
C THR A 22 8.53 16.13 -0.56
N SER A 23 9.50 16.96 -0.97
CA SER A 23 9.68 17.36 -2.37
C SER A 23 9.90 16.16 -3.30
N GLN A 24 10.63 15.14 -2.84
CA GLN A 24 10.79 13.89 -3.58
C GLN A 24 9.44 13.20 -3.85
N CYS A 25 8.58 13.12 -2.82
CA CYS A 25 7.24 12.56 -2.96
C CYS A 25 6.35 13.37 -3.90
N GLU A 26 6.38 14.70 -3.81
CA GLU A 26 5.58 15.58 -4.66
C GLU A 26 5.98 15.45 -6.12
N LEU A 27 7.28 15.50 -6.42
CA LEU A 27 7.77 15.32 -7.77
C LEU A 27 7.43 13.93 -8.33
N ALA A 28 7.57 12.88 -7.52
CA ALA A 28 7.18 11.53 -7.92
C ALA A 28 5.69 11.45 -8.30
N LYS A 29 4.80 12.11 -7.53
CA LYS A 29 3.38 12.18 -7.85
C LYS A 29 3.11 12.93 -9.14
N GLU A 30 3.80 14.04 -9.40
CA GLU A 30 3.63 14.79 -10.65
C GLU A 30 4.07 13.98 -11.87
N LEU A 31 5.23 13.31 -11.80
CA LEU A 31 5.71 12.43 -12.88
C LEU A 31 4.71 11.32 -13.23
N LEU A 32 4.04 10.75 -12.23
CA LEU A 32 3.01 9.72 -12.43
C LEU A 32 1.69 10.26 -13.02
N LYS A 33 1.44 11.58 -13.00
CA LYS A 33 0.23 12.20 -13.57
C LYS A 33 0.37 12.56 -15.05
N GLU A 34 1.57 12.91 -15.51
CA GLU A 34 1.76 13.52 -16.84
C GLU A 34 1.55 12.55 -18.00
N ASP A 35 2.07 11.32 -17.92
CA ASP A 35 1.83 10.29 -18.94
C ASP A 35 1.99 8.83 -18.47
N GLY A 36 2.47 8.60 -17.24
CA GLY A 36 2.76 7.25 -16.73
C GLY A 36 3.74 6.47 -17.61
N SER A 37 4.59 7.16 -18.38
CA SER A 37 5.60 6.52 -19.22
C SER A 37 6.58 5.75 -18.35
N GLN A 38 7.14 4.67 -18.90
CA GLN A 38 8.12 3.84 -18.19
C GLN A 38 9.28 4.67 -17.61
N ALA A 39 9.75 5.68 -18.33
CA ALA A 39 10.80 6.58 -17.85
C ALA A 39 10.35 7.39 -16.62
N ASN A 40 9.12 7.91 -16.62
CA ASN A 40 8.56 8.64 -15.48
C ASN A 40 8.31 7.72 -14.29
N GLU A 41 7.87 6.48 -14.51
CA GLU A 41 7.75 5.49 -13.45
C GLU A 41 9.11 5.12 -12.84
N GLU A 42 10.15 4.92 -13.65
CA GLU A 42 11.51 4.64 -13.15
C GLU A 42 12.06 5.80 -12.30
N LEU A 43 11.76 7.04 -12.66
CA LEU A 43 12.15 8.23 -11.91
C LEU A 43 11.34 8.40 -10.62
N ALA A 44 10.02 8.22 -10.69
CA ALA A 44 9.15 8.22 -9.52
C ALA A 44 9.56 7.12 -8.52
N PHE A 45 9.93 5.94 -9.02
CA PHE A 45 10.42 4.84 -8.21
C PHE A 45 11.66 5.25 -7.42
N GLN A 46 12.66 5.86 -8.07
CA GLN A 46 13.87 6.32 -7.39
C GLN A 46 13.57 7.41 -6.35
N LEU A 47 12.69 8.36 -6.67
CA LEU A 47 12.29 9.41 -5.74
C LEU A 47 11.59 8.85 -4.50
N TYR A 48 10.65 7.92 -4.68
CA TYR A 48 10.02 7.26 -3.54
C TYR A 48 11.00 6.38 -2.77
N GLN A 49 12.00 5.78 -3.42
CA GLN A 49 13.04 5.03 -2.72
C GLN A 49 13.81 5.92 -1.74
N PHE A 50 14.32 7.07 -2.20
CA PHE A 50 15.02 8.01 -1.31
C PHE A 50 14.12 8.50 -0.16
N ALA A 51 12.88 8.87 -0.46
CA ALA A 51 11.94 9.37 0.54
C ALA A 51 11.51 8.29 1.55
N ALA A 52 11.37 7.03 1.09
CA ALA A 52 11.02 5.88 1.93
C ALA A 52 12.18 5.49 2.86
N GLU A 53 13.41 5.55 2.36
CA GLU A 53 14.65 5.36 3.14
C GLU A 53 14.82 6.48 4.19
N ALA A 54 14.37 7.69 3.89
CA ALA A 54 14.29 8.79 4.86
C ALA A 54 13.15 8.65 5.89
N GLY A 55 12.32 7.60 5.78
CA GLY A 55 11.33 7.24 6.80
C GLY A 55 9.91 7.77 6.56
N LEU A 56 9.63 8.46 5.45
CA LEU A 56 8.27 8.95 5.18
C LEU A 56 7.30 7.80 4.92
N SER A 57 6.27 7.65 5.76
CA SER A 57 5.25 6.59 5.63
C SER A 57 4.57 6.59 4.26
N ALA A 58 4.18 7.77 3.76
CA ALA A 58 3.57 7.91 2.44
C ALA A 58 4.49 7.45 1.30
N ALA A 59 5.80 7.68 1.42
CA ALA A 59 6.78 7.22 0.43
C ALA A 59 6.94 5.70 0.50
N GLN A 60 6.99 5.14 1.70
CA GLN A 60 7.07 3.68 1.91
C GLN A 60 5.84 2.98 1.33
N TYR A 61 4.64 3.53 1.54
CA TYR A 61 3.40 3.04 0.92
C TYR A 61 3.48 3.06 -0.61
N ASN A 62 3.87 4.20 -1.21
CA ASN A 62 3.90 4.32 -2.67
C ASN A 62 4.99 3.43 -3.29
N LEU A 63 6.17 3.33 -2.66
CA LEU A 63 7.23 2.43 -3.09
C LEU A 63 6.76 0.97 -3.05
N ALA A 64 6.02 0.58 -2.01
CA ALA A 64 5.44 -0.74 -1.89
C ALA A 64 4.43 -1.03 -3.01
N ASP A 65 3.53 -0.09 -3.32
CA ASP A 65 2.56 -0.22 -4.42
C ASP A 65 3.26 -0.34 -5.79
N MET A 66 4.35 0.41 -6.01
CA MET A 66 5.15 0.30 -7.23
C MET A 66 5.83 -1.07 -7.37
N TYR A 67 6.41 -1.61 -6.29
CA TYR A 67 6.93 -2.98 -6.29
C TYR A 67 5.83 -4.03 -6.53
N LEU A 68 4.63 -3.83 -5.98
CA LEU A 68 3.50 -4.75 -6.15
C LEU A 68 3.01 -4.79 -7.61
N ARG A 69 3.06 -3.64 -8.30
CA ARG A 69 2.63 -3.50 -9.70
C ARG A 69 3.74 -3.78 -10.71
N GLY A 70 5.00 -3.69 -10.30
CA GLY A 70 6.14 -3.64 -11.22
C GLY A 70 6.17 -2.34 -12.04
N ALA A 71 5.79 -1.21 -11.41
CA ALA A 71 5.86 0.11 -12.04
C ALA A 71 7.23 0.72 -11.80
N GLY A 72 7.95 1.09 -12.86
CA GLY A 72 9.32 1.62 -12.78
C GLY A 72 10.38 0.65 -12.23
N THR A 73 10.01 -0.60 -11.96
CA THR A 73 10.87 -1.69 -11.46
C THR A 73 10.26 -3.06 -11.78
N ALA A 74 10.97 -4.15 -11.56
CA ALA A 74 10.38 -5.48 -11.64
C ALA A 74 9.40 -5.73 -10.48
N LYS A 75 8.29 -6.43 -10.74
CA LYS A 75 7.34 -6.83 -9.68
C LYS A 75 8.09 -7.66 -8.62
N ASP A 76 8.03 -7.22 -7.37
CA ASP A 76 8.62 -7.92 -6.21
C ASP A 76 7.70 -7.79 -5.00
N VAL A 77 6.92 -8.84 -4.72
CA VAL A 77 5.98 -8.83 -3.60
C VAL A 77 6.69 -8.89 -2.24
N GLY A 78 7.91 -9.43 -2.18
CA GLY A 78 8.72 -9.44 -0.97
C GLY A 78 9.12 -8.03 -0.55
N GLN A 79 9.57 -7.22 -1.51
CA GLN A 79 9.87 -5.81 -1.29
C GLN A 79 8.61 -5.00 -1.01
N ALA A 80 7.52 -5.23 -1.74
CA ALA A 80 6.24 -4.57 -1.47
C ALA A 80 5.78 -4.81 -0.03
N ARG A 81 5.81 -6.06 0.43
CA ARG A 81 5.46 -6.43 1.80
C ARG A 81 6.34 -5.73 2.82
N HIS A 82 7.66 -5.74 2.64
CA HIS A 82 8.61 -5.09 3.53
C HIS A 82 8.33 -3.59 3.70
N TRP A 83 8.04 -2.88 2.61
CA TRP A 83 7.76 -1.45 2.65
C TRP A 83 6.35 -1.14 3.19
N PHE A 84 5.35 -1.98 2.90
CA PHE A 84 4.04 -1.86 3.55
C PHE A 84 4.13 -2.13 5.06
N GLU A 85 4.93 -3.09 5.51
CA GLU A 85 5.14 -3.36 6.95
C GLU A 85 5.71 -2.10 7.64
N LYS A 86 6.72 -1.45 7.05
CA LYS A 86 7.25 -0.18 7.58
C LYS A 86 6.24 0.96 7.61
N ALA A 87 5.41 1.10 6.57
CA ALA A 87 4.36 2.12 6.56
C ALA A 87 3.28 1.83 7.61
N ALA A 88 2.91 0.55 7.77
CA ALA A 88 1.95 0.09 8.77
C ALA A 88 2.45 0.29 10.20
N GLU A 89 3.74 0.09 10.47
CA GLU A 89 4.37 0.40 11.77
C GLU A 89 4.22 1.89 12.16
N GLN A 90 4.07 2.77 11.17
CA GLN A 90 3.80 4.20 11.35
C GLN A 90 2.30 4.55 11.38
N GLY A 91 1.42 3.55 11.36
CA GLY A 91 -0.02 3.72 11.42
C GLY A 91 -0.71 3.93 10.07
N ASP A 92 -0.04 3.64 8.94
CA ASP A 92 -0.67 3.70 7.62
C ASP A 92 -1.71 2.58 7.44
N VAL A 93 -2.98 2.94 7.44
CA VAL A 93 -4.10 1.99 7.37
C VAL A 93 -4.29 1.39 5.97
N ASP A 94 -3.87 2.09 4.92
CA ASP A 94 -3.92 1.56 3.56
C ASP A 94 -2.80 0.53 3.36
N ALA A 95 -1.63 0.73 3.97
CA ALA A 95 -0.57 -0.27 4.01
C ALA A 95 -1.01 -1.56 4.73
N LEU A 96 -1.66 -1.42 5.90
CA LEU A 96 -2.27 -2.55 6.62
C LEU A 96 -3.27 -3.30 5.73
N PHE A 97 -4.13 -2.59 5.00
CA PHE A 97 -5.08 -3.22 4.09
C PHE A 97 -4.41 -4.00 2.95
N ASN A 98 -3.37 -3.43 2.33
CA ASN A 98 -2.63 -4.13 1.27
C ASN A 98 -1.87 -5.36 1.79
N LEU A 99 -1.33 -5.33 3.01
CA LEU A 99 -0.78 -6.52 3.66
C LEU A 99 -1.85 -7.60 3.84
N GLY A 100 -3.05 -7.21 4.27
CA GLY A 100 -4.18 -8.12 4.35
C GLY A 100 -4.52 -8.77 3.01
N LEU A 101 -4.51 -8.00 1.91
CA LEU A 101 -4.73 -8.54 0.57
C LEU A 101 -3.63 -9.53 0.16
N ILE A 102 -2.35 -9.19 0.34
CA ILE A 102 -1.20 -10.05 0.00
C ILE A 102 -1.36 -11.44 0.65
N TYR A 103 -1.63 -11.49 1.95
CA TYR A 103 -1.81 -12.76 2.67
C TYR A 103 -3.14 -13.46 2.36
N SER A 104 -4.19 -12.72 2.01
CA SER A 104 -5.51 -13.29 1.66
C SER A 104 -5.47 -14.06 0.34
N VAL A 105 -4.68 -13.59 -0.63
CA VAL A 105 -4.53 -14.25 -1.94
C VAL A 105 -3.30 -15.15 -2.04
N GLY A 106 -2.28 -14.93 -1.20
CA GLY A 106 -0.99 -15.62 -1.31
C GLY A 106 -0.19 -15.20 -2.54
N ASP A 107 -0.30 -13.94 -2.98
CA ASP A 107 0.50 -13.44 -4.11
C ASP A 107 1.95 -13.25 -3.63
N GLY A 108 2.88 -14.06 -4.14
CA GLY A 108 4.30 -13.99 -3.78
C GLY A 108 4.66 -14.41 -2.34
N VAL A 109 3.67 -14.82 -1.52
CA VAL A 109 3.85 -15.36 -0.17
C VAL A 109 2.91 -16.55 0.06
N GLU A 110 3.16 -17.35 1.10
CA GLU A 110 2.19 -18.37 1.50
C GLU A 110 0.88 -17.71 1.95
N GLN A 111 -0.24 -18.22 1.43
CA GLN A 111 -1.56 -17.75 1.80
C GLN A 111 -1.82 -17.99 3.28
N ASP A 112 -2.14 -16.93 4.02
CA ASP A 112 -2.43 -16.98 5.46
C ASP A 112 -3.65 -16.12 5.74
N VAL A 113 -4.82 -16.74 5.71
CA VAL A 113 -6.09 -16.01 5.85
C VAL A 113 -6.30 -15.49 7.28
N VAL A 114 -5.76 -16.17 8.29
CA VAL A 114 -5.85 -15.70 9.69
C VAL A 114 -5.05 -14.41 9.85
N ARG A 115 -3.83 -14.38 9.31
CA ARG A 115 -2.99 -13.18 9.30
C ARG A 115 -3.60 -12.06 8.47
N ALA A 116 -4.18 -12.38 7.31
CA ALA A 116 -4.91 -11.42 6.49
C ALA A 116 -6.03 -10.71 7.27
N VAL A 117 -6.86 -11.50 7.98
CA VAL A 117 -7.93 -10.93 8.83
C VAL A 117 -7.37 -10.12 9.99
N GLY A 118 -6.23 -10.51 10.56
CA GLY A 118 -5.51 -9.70 11.54
C GLY A 118 -5.17 -8.30 11.03
N TYR A 119 -4.62 -8.20 9.82
CA TYR A 119 -4.34 -6.90 9.20
C TYR A 119 -5.61 -6.12 8.84
N PHE A 120 -6.63 -6.78 8.28
CA PHE A 120 -7.91 -6.13 8.01
C PHE A 120 -8.56 -5.58 9.27
N ARG A 121 -8.43 -6.28 10.42
CA ARG A 121 -8.92 -5.79 11.70
C ARG A 121 -8.22 -4.50 12.10
N GLN A 122 -6.88 -4.45 12.06
CA GLN A 122 -6.13 -3.25 12.41
C GLN A 122 -6.50 -2.07 11.49
N ALA A 123 -6.58 -2.29 10.18
CA ALA A 123 -7.02 -1.24 9.25
C ALA A 123 -8.48 -0.80 9.47
N ALA A 124 -9.37 -1.73 9.79
CA ALA A 124 -10.78 -1.46 10.09
C ALA A 124 -10.97 -0.64 11.36
N GLU A 125 -10.19 -0.94 12.40
CA GLU A 125 -10.10 -0.19 13.66
C GLU A 125 -9.50 1.20 13.43
N GLY A 126 -8.54 1.32 12.52
CA GLY A 126 -8.01 2.60 12.01
C GLY A 126 -8.99 3.37 11.13
N GLY A 127 -10.21 2.86 10.92
CA GLY A 127 -11.30 3.56 10.25
C GLY A 127 -11.45 3.28 8.76
N LEU A 128 -10.59 2.46 8.15
CA LEU A 128 -10.62 2.23 6.70
C LEU A 128 -11.88 1.45 6.27
N PRO A 129 -12.81 2.04 5.49
CA PRO A 129 -14.10 1.41 5.21
C PRO A 129 -14.00 0.11 4.39
N ARG A 130 -12.99 0.01 3.51
CA ARG A 130 -12.74 -1.22 2.73
C ARG A 130 -12.30 -2.37 3.64
N ALA A 131 -11.43 -2.09 4.61
CA ALA A 131 -11.02 -3.10 5.60
C ALA A 131 -12.18 -3.52 6.51
N GLN A 132 -13.04 -2.57 6.91
CA GLN A 132 -14.25 -2.88 7.68
C GLN A 132 -15.19 -3.83 6.91
N TYR A 133 -15.35 -3.61 5.60
CA TYR A 133 -16.11 -4.51 4.74
C TYR A 133 -15.48 -5.91 4.65
N GLU A 134 -14.17 -6.02 4.41
CA GLU A 134 -13.48 -7.32 4.35
C GLU A 134 -13.55 -8.08 5.69
N LEU A 135 -13.41 -7.36 6.81
CA LEU A 135 -13.56 -7.94 8.14
C LEU A 135 -15.00 -8.44 8.38
N ALA A 136 -16.00 -7.69 7.94
CA ALA A 136 -17.40 -8.11 8.03
C ALA A 136 -17.67 -9.39 7.21
N CYS A 137 -17.13 -9.47 5.98
CA CYS A 137 -17.19 -10.67 5.15
C CYS A 137 -16.49 -11.87 5.81
N ALA A 138 -15.33 -11.66 6.44
CA ALA A 138 -14.61 -12.71 7.16
C ALA A 138 -15.46 -13.30 8.30
N TYR A 139 -16.11 -12.45 9.11
CA TYR A 139 -17.03 -12.88 10.16
C TYR A 139 -18.30 -13.54 9.62
N GLN A 140 -18.86 -13.03 8.52
CA GLN A 140 -20.06 -13.61 7.89
C GLN A 140 -19.82 -15.02 7.35
N THR A 141 -18.62 -15.27 6.85
CA THR A 141 -18.25 -16.55 6.21
C THR A 141 -17.48 -17.49 7.12
N GLY A 142 -17.01 -17.02 8.27
CA GLY A 142 -16.10 -17.78 9.15
C GLY A 142 -14.72 -17.99 8.55
N ARG A 143 -14.29 -17.13 7.60
CA ARG A 143 -13.02 -17.27 6.90
C ARG A 143 -11.91 -16.58 7.70
N GLY A 144 -10.99 -17.35 8.28
CA GLY A 144 -9.86 -16.83 9.07
C GLY A 144 -10.23 -16.36 10.48
N VAL A 145 -11.52 -16.31 10.81
CA VAL A 145 -12.08 -16.03 12.15
C VAL A 145 -13.32 -16.90 12.38
N PRO A 146 -13.70 -17.17 13.64
CA PRO A 146 -14.99 -17.82 13.93
C PRO A 146 -16.15 -17.04 13.30
N LEU A 147 -17.12 -17.78 12.76
CA LEU A 147 -18.33 -17.19 12.20
C LEU A 147 -19.11 -16.44 13.29
N ASP A 148 -19.38 -15.16 13.03
CA ASP A 148 -20.10 -14.28 13.95
C ASP A 148 -20.92 -13.26 13.15
N LEU A 149 -22.21 -13.52 13.02
CA LEU A 149 -23.10 -12.66 12.23
C LEU A 149 -23.38 -11.32 12.90
N ASP A 150 -23.23 -11.21 14.22
CA ASP A 150 -23.45 -9.96 14.93
C ASP A 150 -22.25 -9.03 14.79
N GLU A 151 -21.03 -9.55 14.87
CA GLU A 151 -19.82 -8.80 14.49
C GLU A 151 -19.84 -8.40 13.02
N ALA A 152 -20.22 -9.31 12.12
CA ALA A 152 -20.35 -8.98 10.69
C ALA A 152 -21.30 -7.79 10.46
N LYS A 153 -22.48 -7.79 11.09
CA LYS A 153 -23.44 -6.66 10.98
C LYS A 153 -22.86 -5.35 11.52
N LYS A 154 -22.16 -5.38 12.66
CA LYS A 154 -21.52 -4.17 13.24
C LYS A 154 -20.52 -3.57 12.26
N TRP A 155 -19.64 -4.38 11.69
CA TRP A 155 -18.62 -3.92 10.74
C TRP A 155 -19.21 -3.48 9.40
N PHE A 156 -20.24 -4.18 8.89
CA PHE A 156 -20.98 -3.71 7.71
C PHE A 156 -21.66 -2.36 7.94
N SER A 157 -22.27 -2.14 9.11
CA SER A 157 -22.87 -0.85 9.45
C SER A 157 -21.82 0.26 9.45
N LYS A 158 -20.69 0.04 10.13
CA LYS A 158 -19.58 1.01 10.16
C LYS A 158 -19.07 1.36 8.76
N ALA A 159 -18.93 0.36 7.88
CA ALA A 159 -18.52 0.58 6.49
C ALA A 159 -19.58 1.35 5.68
N ALA A 160 -20.87 1.04 5.89
CA ALA A 160 -22.00 1.69 5.21
C ALA A 160 -22.13 3.17 5.61
N ASP A 161 -21.95 3.48 6.89
CA ASP A 161 -22.03 4.85 7.43
C ASP A 161 -20.94 5.76 6.84
N GLN A 162 -19.82 5.17 6.44
CA GLN A 162 -18.71 5.85 5.77
C GLN A 162 -18.81 5.84 4.22
N GLY A 163 -19.97 5.47 3.67
CA GLY A 163 -20.25 5.60 2.23
C GLY A 163 -19.82 4.41 1.37
N VAL A 164 -19.58 3.22 1.93
CA VAL A 164 -19.41 2.01 1.12
C VAL A 164 -20.77 1.59 0.55
N SER A 165 -21.06 2.02 -0.68
CA SER A 165 -22.32 1.79 -1.40
C SER A 165 -22.71 0.30 -1.57
N ARG A 166 -21.79 -0.64 -1.33
CA ARG A 166 -22.04 -2.09 -1.37
C ARG A 166 -22.62 -2.68 -0.08
N ALA A 167 -22.55 -1.97 1.05
CA ALA A 167 -23.03 -2.48 2.35
C ALA A 167 -24.55 -2.36 2.55
N ARG A 168 -25.30 -1.80 1.57
CA ARG A 168 -26.76 -1.59 1.68
C ARG A 168 -27.63 -2.79 1.29
N SER A 169 -27.06 -3.90 0.81
CA SER A 169 -27.84 -5.00 0.20
C SER A 169 -28.09 -6.20 1.12
N GLY A 170 -27.87 -6.09 2.43
CA GLY A 170 -28.24 -7.10 3.42
C GLY A 170 -29.53 -6.74 4.16
N LYS A 171 -30.67 -6.73 3.47
CA LYS A 171 -32.00 -6.74 4.09
C LYS A 171 -32.68 -8.08 3.80
#